data_AF-A0AAD7GU58-F1
#
_entry.id   AF-A0AAD7GU58-F1
#
_cell.length_a   1.000
_cell.length_b   1.000
_cell.length_c   1.000
_cell.angle_alpha   90.00
_cell.angle_beta   90.00
_cell.angle_gamma   90.00
#
_symmetry.space_group_name_H-M   'P 1'
#
loop_
_entity.id
_entity.type
_entity.pdbx_description
1 polymer ?
#
loop_
_entity_poly.entity_id
_entity_poly.type
_entity_poly.pdbx_seq_one_letter_code
_entity_poly.pdbx_strand_id
1 'polypeptide(L)'
;MFSTLLTAVPAAYTFLLLSWHLFRRHPLTKNNGFGDLSLLQHSRNPTEKIKGTAVVCGGRSVVTGLIFTLKALLDYEQHAFVDHFERILIVESEAWLASEEGRKVDGWDHKVQRTRVMQSISLHGAFVRVPWSAYKFKLPKTMYASRAGFETFLRCLVLDRDSYPNIEFITGTVTDVKLDPADHSQLSAVVVRRESGVQEFAAALVADCPGPTRAGMKWLERNGYGYSPTYPAGKLPLDQLKISFDQKLPYAFMMFHINPAFHNRLPFPEDLKGAKPIYSFLEDGVDKGRIIVIVFVGHYGTIRSQPKNLAELKDYVRGLYTVQPIPTWVFEVIDNLEEIEDSAMVSLLKVAPTTYIRYHRATNLPSNWTALGDSVMTPLESDVLILTSEDCTKVFRSALALHKVLLGAQAKSGNTLPFDFSTKFFREQFDKSDWSWQNTRIMGA
;
A
#
# COMPACT_ATOMS: atom_id res chain seq x y z
N MET A 1 -49.66 -19.53 -22.84
CA MET A 1 -48.67 -19.86 -21.78
C MET A 1 -47.25 -20.01 -22.33
N PHE A 2 -47.02 -20.83 -23.35
CA PHE A 2 -45.68 -21.06 -23.92
C PHE A 2 -45.02 -19.80 -24.53
N SER A 3 -45.78 -18.99 -25.28
CA SER A 3 -45.27 -17.73 -25.87
C SER A 3 -44.88 -16.69 -24.81
N THR A 4 -45.60 -16.61 -23.70
CA THR A 4 -45.30 -15.69 -22.59
C THR A 4 -44.03 -16.10 -21.84
N LEU A 5 -43.77 -17.40 -21.67
CA LEU A 5 -42.53 -17.92 -21.10
C LEU A 5 -41.33 -17.68 -22.03
N LEU A 6 -41.52 -17.80 -23.34
CA LEU A 6 -40.46 -17.60 -24.34
C LEU A 6 -39.92 -16.16 -24.38
N THR A 7 -40.73 -15.17 -24.00
CA THR A 7 -40.32 -13.75 -23.97
C THR A 7 -39.92 -13.30 -22.56
N ALA A 8 -40.58 -13.80 -21.51
CA ALA A 8 -40.31 -13.40 -20.13
C ALA A 8 -38.93 -13.86 -19.66
N VAL A 9 -38.48 -15.07 -20.01
CA VAL A 9 -37.19 -15.60 -19.54
C VAL A 9 -36.00 -14.83 -20.14
N PRO A 10 -35.92 -14.58 -21.47
CA PRO A 10 -34.85 -13.75 -22.03
C PRO A 10 -34.90 -12.31 -21.50
N ALA A 11 -36.08 -11.72 -21.36
CA ALA A 11 -36.22 -10.36 -20.81
C ALA A 11 -35.70 -10.28 -19.37
N ALA A 12 -36.08 -11.25 -18.52
CA ALA A 12 -35.58 -11.33 -17.14
C ALA A 12 -34.07 -11.57 -17.09
N TYR A 13 -33.54 -12.45 -17.96
CA TYR A 13 -32.10 -12.69 -18.05
C TYR A 13 -31.34 -11.44 -18.49
N THR A 14 -31.80 -10.74 -19.53
CA THR A 14 -31.21 -9.48 -19.99
C THR A 14 -31.27 -8.40 -18.92
N PHE A 15 -32.40 -8.28 -18.21
CA PHE A 15 -32.52 -7.35 -17.09
C PHE A 15 -31.51 -7.67 -15.98
N LEU A 16 -31.43 -8.93 -15.54
CA LEU A 16 -30.48 -9.37 -14.51
C LEU A 16 -29.03 -9.15 -14.95
N LEU A 17 -28.71 -9.40 -16.22
CA LEU A 17 -27.38 -9.17 -16.78
C LEU A 17 -27.03 -7.67 -16.79
N LEU A 18 -27.95 -6.81 -17.23
CA LEU A 18 -27.77 -5.35 -17.23
C LEU A 18 -27.65 -4.83 -15.80
N SER A 19 -28.53 -5.26 -14.89
CA SER A 19 -28.44 -4.94 -13.47
C SER A 19 -27.09 -5.36 -12.91
N TRP A 20 -26.63 -6.59 -13.16
CA TRP A 20 -25.32 -7.07 -12.74
C TRP A 20 -24.18 -6.20 -13.29
N HIS A 21 -24.21 -5.83 -14.57
CA HIS A 21 -23.19 -4.96 -15.14
C HIS A 21 -23.19 -3.56 -14.52
N LEU A 22 -24.36 -2.97 -14.26
CA LEU A 22 -24.47 -1.67 -13.58
C LEU A 22 -24.01 -1.76 -12.13
N PHE A 23 -24.48 -2.77 -11.39
CA PHE A 23 -24.09 -3.04 -10.00
C PHE A 23 -22.62 -3.40 -9.86
N ARG A 24 -21.98 -4.02 -10.85
CA ARG A 24 -20.54 -4.30 -10.83
C ARG A 24 -19.71 -3.10 -11.24
N ARG A 25 -20.16 -2.34 -12.26
CA ARG A 25 -19.43 -1.17 -12.75
C ARG A 25 -19.37 -0.08 -11.69
N HIS A 26 -20.45 0.16 -10.95
CA HIS A 26 -20.51 1.23 -9.96
C HIS A 26 -19.44 1.09 -8.85
N PRO A 27 -19.34 -0.04 -8.10
CA PRO A 27 -18.30 -0.26 -7.10
C PRO A 27 -16.89 -0.29 -7.70
N LEU A 28 -16.72 -0.82 -8.92
CA LEU A 28 -15.43 -0.73 -9.61
C LEU A 28 -15.07 0.75 -9.78
N THR A 29 -15.86 1.53 -10.51
CA THR A 29 -15.56 2.95 -10.76
C THR A 29 -15.36 3.76 -9.49
N LYS A 30 -16.12 3.45 -8.42
CA LYS A 30 -16.05 4.18 -7.16
C LYS A 30 -14.82 3.81 -6.33
N ASN A 31 -14.59 2.50 -6.14
CA ASN A 31 -13.68 2.02 -5.09
C ASN A 31 -12.26 1.73 -5.61
N ASN A 32 -12.09 1.42 -6.89
CA ASN A 32 -10.82 0.88 -7.39
C ASN A 32 -9.90 1.91 -8.05
N GLY A 33 -10.40 3.11 -8.35
CA GLY A 33 -9.65 4.20 -9.00
C GLY A 33 -9.28 3.95 -10.46
N PHE A 34 -9.65 2.81 -11.07
CA PHE A 34 -9.31 2.50 -12.46
C PHE A 34 -9.90 3.52 -13.44
N GLY A 35 -11.10 4.02 -13.16
CA GLY A 35 -11.73 5.07 -13.96
C GLY A 35 -10.99 6.41 -13.89
N ASP A 36 -10.19 6.63 -12.86
CA ASP A 36 -9.40 7.85 -12.68
C ASP A 36 -8.01 7.73 -13.32
N LEU A 37 -7.61 6.55 -13.83
CA LEU A 37 -6.30 6.36 -14.49
C LEU A 37 -6.15 7.23 -15.74
N SER A 38 -7.24 7.54 -16.46
CA SER A 38 -7.19 8.48 -17.59
C SER A 38 -6.90 9.91 -17.15
N LEU A 39 -7.15 10.27 -15.89
CA LEU A 39 -6.79 11.58 -15.36
C LEU A 39 -5.27 11.76 -15.28
N LEU A 40 -4.50 10.68 -15.22
CA LEU A 40 -3.04 10.71 -15.22
C LEU A 40 -2.43 11.22 -16.54
N GLN A 41 -3.24 11.36 -17.58
CA GLN A 41 -2.81 12.00 -18.82
C GLN A 41 -2.95 13.53 -18.75
N HIS A 42 -3.63 14.06 -17.74
CA HIS A 42 -3.88 15.49 -17.61
C HIS A 42 -2.86 16.12 -16.66
N SER A 43 -2.19 17.18 -17.11
CA SER A 43 -1.29 18.02 -16.32
C SER A 43 -1.79 19.46 -16.26
N ARG A 44 -1.22 20.26 -15.36
CA ARG A 44 -1.44 21.71 -15.38
C ARG A 44 -0.56 22.35 -16.45
N ASN A 45 -1.01 23.44 -17.04
CA ASN A 45 -0.09 24.26 -17.81
C ASN A 45 0.97 24.86 -16.87
N PRO A 46 2.22 25.09 -17.32
CA PRO A 46 3.27 25.66 -16.48
C PRO A 46 2.91 27.00 -15.81
N THR A 47 2.05 27.80 -16.44
CA THR A 47 1.54 29.09 -15.90
C THR A 47 0.42 28.92 -14.87
N GLU A 48 -0.19 27.74 -14.79
CA GLU A 48 -1.32 27.41 -13.92
C GLU A 48 -0.90 26.57 -12.70
N LYS A 49 0.41 26.42 -12.50
CA LYS A 49 0.96 25.75 -11.31
C LYS A 49 0.54 26.49 -10.05
N ILE A 50 0.27 25.71 -9.01
CA ILE A 50 0.03 26.24 -7.67
C ILE A 50 1.34 26.87 -7.18
N LYS A 51 1.25 28.12 -6.75
CA LYS A 51 2.42 28.85 -6.28
C LYS A 51 2.91 28.29 -4.95
N GLY A 52 4.23 28.24 -4.78
CA GLY A 52 4.88 27.76 -3.56
C GLY A 52 5.23 26.27 -3.56
N THR A 53 5.47 25.74 -2.36
CA THR A 53 6.09 24.41 -2.19
C THR A 53 5.10 23.39 -1.65
N ALA A 54 4.91 22.28 -2.34
CA ALA A 54 4.31 21.08 -1.73
C ALA A 54 5.36 20.35 -0.91
N VAL A 55 5.15 20.24 0.40
CA VAL A 55 6.06 19.54 1.30
C VAL A 55 5.52 18.14 1.62
N VAL A 56 6.37 17.16 1.36
CA VAL A 56 6.13 15.74 1.61
C VAL A 56 6.87 15.32 2.86
N CYS A 57 6.12 14.91 3.88
CA CYS A 57 6.67 14.54 5.18
C CYS A 57 6.82 13.02 5.28
N GLY A 58 8.05 12.51 5.09
CA GLY A 58 8.36 11.09 5.09
C GLY A 58 8.43 10.48 3.69
N GLY A 59 9.48 9.68 3.45
CA GLY A 59 9.74 8.93 2.22
C GLY A 59 9.92 7.43 2.46
N ARG A 60 9.54 6.92 3.66
CA ARG A 60 9.53 5.48 3.97
C ARG A 60 8.64 4.71 3.00
N SER A 61 7.55 5.32 2.59
CA SER A 61 6.90 4.96 1.35
C SER A 61 7.64 5.66 0.22
N VAL A 62 8.40 4.94 -0.60
CA VAL A 62 8.68 5.47 -1.95
C VAL A 62 7.38 5.67 -2.74
N VAL A 63 6.28 5.17 -2.21
CA VAL A 63 4.96 5.52 -2.67
C VAL A 63 4.62 7.03 -2.57
N THR A 64 5.38 7.82 -1.78
CA THR A 64 5.30 9.30 -1.83
C THR A 64 6.00 9.88 -3.05
N GLY A 65 7.08 9.26 -3.52
CA GLY A 65 7.63 9.52 -4.85
C GLY A 65 6.57 9.25 -5.92
N LEU A 66 5.80 8.19 -5.77
CA LEU A 66 4.72 7.75 -6.66
C LEU A 66 3.53 8.73 -6.73
N ILE A 67 3.26 9.49 -5.66
CA ILE A 67 2.32 10.62 -5.73
C ILE A 67 2.81 11.60 -6.80
N PHE A 68 4.12 11.82 -6.94
CA PHE A 68 4.70 12.77 -7.89
C PHE A 68 5.17 12.13 -9.21
N THR A 69 5.57 10.85 -9.26
CA THR A 69 6.06 10.14 -10.47
C THR A 69 5.06 9.22 -11.16
N LEU A 70 3.76 9.46 -11.04
CA LEU A 70 2.81 8.90 -12.01
C LEU A 70 3.19 9.23 -13.48
N LYS A 71 4.06 10.25 -13.69
CA LYS A 71 4.74 10.57 -14.96
C LYS A 71 5.68 9.46 -15.49
N ALA A 72 6.27 8.61 -14.64
CA ALA A 72 7.32 7.67 -15.06
C ALA A 72 6.81 6.26 -15.42
N LEU A 73 5.60 5.88 -14.99
CA LEU A 73 5.01 4.57 -15.32
C LEU A 73 4.14 4.60 -16.58
N LEU A 74 3.78 5.80 -17.06
CA LEU A 74 3.04 6.00 -18.29
C LEU A 74 4.03 6.57 -19.31
N ASP A 75 4.73 5.65 -19.98
CA ASP A 75 5.65 5.94 -21.07
C ASP A 75 4.86 6.47 -22.28
N TYR A 76 4.51 7.77 -22.25
CA TYR A 76 3.96 8.54 -23.38
C TYR A 76 3.83 10.01 -22.98
N GLU A 77 4.80 10.85 -23.36
CA GLU A 77 4.78 12.33 -23.52
C GLU A 77 4.04 13.29 -22.54
N GLN A 78 3.34 12.86 -21.48
CA GLN A 78 2.47 13.75 -20.68
C GLN A 78 2.64 13.63 -19.16
N HIS A 79 2.51 14.77 -18.48
CA HIS A 79 3.18 15.09 -17.20
C HIS A 79 2.22 15.24 -15.99
N ALA A 80 1.56 14.21 -15.48
CA ALA A 80 0.41 14.45 -14.58
C ALA A 80 0.67 15.19 -13.25
N PHE A 81 1.62 14.76 -12.39
CA PHE A 81 1.59 15.18 -10.98
C PHE A 81 2.72 16.08 -10.49
N VAL A 82 3.96 15.91 -10.97
CA VAL A 82 5.07 16.87 -10.71
C VAL A 82 4.72 18.30 -11.13
N ASP A 83 3.69 18.43 -11.96
CA ASP A 83 3.28 19.68 -12.58
C ASP A 83 2.21 20.45 -11.80
N HIS A 84 1.78 20.00 -10.62
CA HIS A 84 0.79 20.75 -9.85
C HIS A 84 1.35 21.95 -9.10
N PHE A 85 2.60 21.88 -8.64
CA PHE A 85 3.24 22.90 -7.80
C PHE A 85 4.52 23.41 -8.45
N GLU A 86 4.88 24.67 -8.19
CA GLU A 86 6.15 25.26 -8.63
C GLU A 86 7.35 24.50 -8.06
N ARG A 87 7.26 24.04 -6.81
CA ARG A 87 8.32 23.30 -6.12
C ARG A 87 7.74 22.17 -5.28
N ILE A 88 8.47 21.06 -5.19
CA ILE A 88 8.16 19.93 -4.31
C ILE A 88 9.37 19.67 -3.42
N LEU A 89 9.15 19.54 -2.12
CA LEU A 89 10.18 19.24 -1.14
C LEU A 89 9.86 17.92 -0.44
N ILE A 90 10.70 16.91 -0.63
CA ILE A 90 10.62 15.62 0.04
C ILE A 90 11.55 15.64 1.26
N VAL A 91 10.98 15.40 2.44
CA VAL A 91 11.73 15.33 3.70
C VAL A 91 11.75 13.88 4.18
N GLU A 92 12.95 13.28 4.26
CA GLU A 92 13.14 11.89 4.69
C GLU A 92 14.21 11.77 5.77
N SER A 93 13.91 11.00 6.80
CA SER A 93 14.79 10.75 7.95
C SER A 93 16.03 9.92 7.60
N GLU A 94 15.93 9.02 6.62
CA GLU A 94 17.00 8.08 6.27
C GLU A 94 17.90 8.63 5.16
N ALA A 95 19.06 9.19 5.57
CA ALA A 95 20.03 9.84 4.68
C ALA A 95 20.50 8.96 3.52
N TRP A 96 20.67 7.65 3.78
CA TRP A 96 21.19 6.70 2.80
C TRP A 96 20.26 6.55 1.58
N LEU A 97 18.97 6.87 1.70
CA LEU A 97 18.03 6.81 0.58
C LEU A 97 18.39 7.78 -0.55
N ALA A 98 19.03 8.92 -0.25
CA ALA A 98 19.49 9.87 -1.27
C ALA A 98 20.84 9.48 -1.91
N SER A 99 21.57 8.56 -1.28
CA SER A 99 22.89 8.16 -1.75
C SER A 99 22.80 7.31 -3.03
N GLU A 100 23.94 7.07 -3.67
CA GLU A 100 24.05 6.10 -4.76
C GLU A 100 23.64 4.69 -4.31
N GLU A 101 23.95 4.32 -3.07
CA GLU A 101 23.55 3.04 -2.47
C GLU A 101 22.02 2.90 -2.45
N GLY A 102 21.32 3.96 -2.03
CA GLY A 102 19.85 4.01 -2.06
C GLY A 102 19.26 4.01 -3.46
N ARG A 103 20.07 4.11 -4.52
CA ARG A 103 19.66 4.15 -5.93
C ARG A 103 20.09 2.92 -6.73
N LYS A 104 20.77 1.95 -6.10
CA LYS A 104 21.14 0.69 -6.77
C LYS A 104 19.91 -0.11 -7.18
N VAL A 105 19.82 -0.41 -8.47
CA VAL A 105 18.70 -1.15 -9.07
C VAL A 105 18.59 -2.56 -8.47
N ASP A 106 19.74 -3.18 -8.24
CA ASP A 106 19.85 -4.52 -7.66
C ASP A 106 19.67 -4.47 -6.14
N GLY A 107 18.41 -4.53 -5.71
CA GLY A 107 18.03 -4.45 -4.30
C GLY A 107 18.65 -5.53 -3.40
N TRP A 108 19.14 -6.62 -3.98
CA TRP A 108 19.85 -7.68 -3.26
C TRP A 108 21.32 -7.31 -2.95
N ASP A 109 21.91 -6.36 -3.67
CA ASP A 109 23.29 -5.88 -3.48
C ASP A 109 23.39 -4.72 -2.49
N HIS A 110 22.25 -4.30 -1.90
CA HIS A 110 22.22 -3.26 -0.88
C HIS A 110 22.91 -3.73 0.40
N LYS A 111 23.93 -2.98 0.84
CA LYS A 111 24.63 -3.22 2.12
C LYS A 111 23.77 -2.90 3.34
N VAL A 112 22.82 -1.97 3.17
CA VAL A 112 21.86 -1.56 4.19
C VAL A 112 20.48 -2.01 3.72
N GLN A 113 19.91 -2.98 4.42
CA GLN A 113 18.58 -3.48 4.11
C GLN A 113 17.63 -3.10 5.25
N ARG A 114 16.46 -2.60 4.89
CA ARG A 114 15.34 -2.51 5.85
C ARG A 114 14.83 -3.92 6.15
N THR A 115 14.28 -4.10 7.35
CA THR A 115 13.61 -5.34 7.75
C THR A 115 12.58 -5.71 6.68
N ARG A 116 12.71 -6.94 6.17
CA ARG A 116 12.05 -7.39 4.95
C ARG A 116 10.62 -7.83 5.27
N VAL A 117 9.70 -7.54 4.37
CA VAL A 117 8.41 -8.21 4.30
C VAL A 117 8.25 -8.81 2.91
N MET A 118 7.95 -10.10 2.87
CA MET A 118 7.81 -10.86 1.65
C MET A 118 6.43 -10.64 1.01
N GLN A 119 6.41 -10.32 -0.29
CA GLN A 119 5.19 -10.08 -1.06
C GLN A 119 4.61 -11.38 -1.62
N SER A 120 3.29 -11.58 -1.49
CA SER A 120 2.58 -12.76 -1.99
C SER A 120 1.44 -12.34 -2.92
N ILE A 121 1.18 -13.10 -3.97
CA ILE A 121 0.00 -12.90 -4.85
C ILE A 121 -1.26 -13.60 -4.31
N SER A 122 -1.20 -14.09 -3.08
CA SER A 122 -2.32 -14.72 -2.41
C SER A 122 -2.95 -13.78 -1.38
N LEU A 123 -4.28 -13.70 -1.40
CA LEU A 123 -5.07 -13.14 -0.34
C LEU A 123 -5.53 -14.31 0.54
N HIS A 124 -5.00 -14.42 1.76
CA HIS A 124 -5.29 -15.55 2.67
C HIS A 124 -5.02 -16.93 2.05
N GLY A 125 -3.94 -17.08 1.29
CA GLY A 125 -3.61 -18.34 0.61
C GLY A 125 -4.47 -18.66 -0.62
N ALA A 126 -5.47 -17.83 -0.94
CA ALA A 126 -6.22 -17.92 -2.19
C ALA A 126 -5.59 -17.00 -3.24
N PHE A 127 -5.29 -17.53 -4.42
CA PHE A 127 -4.87 -16.71 -5.56
C PHE A 127 -5.97 -15.71 -5.90
N VAL A 128 -5.60 -14.44 -6.03
CA VAL A 128 -6.50 -13.42 -6.54
C VAL A 128 -6.94 -13.85 -7.95
N ARG A 129 -8.26 -14.01 -8.16
CA ARG A 129 -8.81 -14.34 -9.48
C ARG A 129 -8.44 -13.25 -10.46
N VAL A 130 -7.59 -13.59 -11.42
CA VAL A 130 -7.18 -12.66 -12.47
C VAL A 130 -8.30 -12.59 -13.52
N PRO A 131 -8.71 -11.40 -13.99
CA PRO A 131 -9.83 -11.26 -14.91
C PRO A 131 -9.41 -11.59 -16.36
N TRP A 132 -8.94 -12.81 -16.61
CA TRP A 132 -8.45 -13.28 -17.91
C TRP A 132 -9.40 -12.97 -19.07
N SER A 133 -10.71 -13.19 -18.88
CA SER A 133 -11.72 -12.91 -19.89
C SER A 133 -11.83 -11.43 -20.25
N ALA A 134 -11.65 -10.51 -19.28
CA ALA A 134 -11.68 -9.07 -19.53
C ALA A 134 -10.50 -8.59 -20.40
N TYR A 135 -9.40 -9.34 -20.39
CA TYR A 135 -8.18 -9.04 -21.15
C TYR A 135 -8.02 -9.94 -22.38
N LYS A 136 -9.10 -10.55 -22.90
CA LYS A 136 -9.05 -11.48 -24.04
C LYS A 136 -7.98 -12.57 -23.87
N PHE A 137 -7.83 -13.07 -22.63
CA PHE A 137 -6.81 -14.03 -22.22
C PHE A 137 -5.36 -13.59 -22.43
N LYS A 138 -5.11 -12.28 -22.59
CA LYS A 138 -3.79 -11.69 -22.71
C LYS A 138 -3.63 -10.57 -21.68
N LEU A 139 -3.19 -10.95 -20.48
CA LEU A 139 -2.91 -9.98 -19.42
C LEU A 139 -1.80 -9.00 -19.84
N PRO A 140 -1.79 -7.78 -19.28
CA PRO A 140 -0.64 -6.90 -19.37
C PRO A 140 0.62 -7.62 -18.90
N LYS A 141 1.77 -7.27 -19.49
CA LYS A 141 3.06 -7.76 -18.99
C LYS A 141 3.22 -7.29 -17.54
N THR A 142 3.37 -8.22 -16.62
CA THR A 142 3.62 -7.95 -15.20
C THR A 142 5.05 -8.35 -14.85
N MET A 143 5.71 -7.57 -13.99
CA MET A 143 6.97 -7.95 -13.39
C MET A 143 6.78 -8.13 -11.88
N TYR A 144 7.54 -9.06 -11.31
CA TYR A 144 7.68 -9.18 -9.86
C TYR A 144 8.85 -8.31 -9.42
N ALA A 145 8.66 -7.53 -8.37
CA ALA A 145 9.71 -6.74 -7.75
C ALA A 145 9.58 -6.87 -6.25
N SER A 146 10.71 -6.91 -5.53
CA SER A 146 10.68 -6.74 -4.08
C SER A 146 10.22 -5.31 -3.76
N ARG A 147 9.65 -5.09 -2.57
CA ARG A 147 9.33 -3.72 -2.10
C ARG A 147 10.56 -2.82 -2.22
N ALA A 148 11.71 -3.26 -1.72
CA ALA A 148 12.95 -2.49 -1.79
C ALA A 148 13.36 -2.17 -3.25
N GLY A 149 13.29 -3.14 -4.16
CA GLY A 149 13.62 -2.92 -5.57
C GLY A 149 12.63 -1.96 -6.25
N PHE A 150 11.33 -2.12 -6.01
CA PHE A 150 10.30 -1.23 -6.54
C PHE A 150 10.42 0.19 -5.97
N GLU A 151 10.64 0.30 -4.67
CA GLU A 151 10.90 1.56 -3.99
C GLU A 151 12.20 2.20 -4.52
N THR A 152 13.29 1.46 -4.73
CA THR A 152 14.49 2.06 -5.31
C THR A 152 14.29 2.50 -6.75
N PHE A 153 13.64 1.68 -7.58
CA PHE A 153 13.28 2.04 -8.96
C PHE A 153 12.52 3.36 -9.02
N LEU A 154 11.45 3.48 -8.24
CA LEU A 154 10.65 4.70 -8.17
C LEU A 154 11.45 5.90 -7.67
N ARG A 155 12.35 5.71 -6.69
CA ARG A 155 13.21 6.79 -6.19
C ARG A 155 14.16 7.29 -7.28
N CYS A 156 14.76 6.38 -8.04
CA CYS A 156 15.62 6.73 -9.16
C CYS A 156 14.87 7.55 -10.21
N LEU A 157 13.60 7.20 -10.48
CA LEU A 157 12.76 7.97 -11.40
C LEU A 157 12.43 9.37 -10.87
N VAL A 158 12.10 9.51 -9.57
CA VAL A 158 11.68 10.80 -8.98
C VAL A 158 12.85 11.77 -8.83
N LEU A 159 14.02 11.25 -8.43
CA LEU A 159 15.17 12.06 -8.08
C LEU A 159 16.08 12.37 -9.28
N ASP A 160 15.66 12.01 -10.49
CA ASP A 160 16.29 12.46 -11.71
C ASP A 160 16.06 13.97 -11.89
N ARG A 161 17.10 14.77 -11.62
CA ARG A 161 17.05 16.23 -11.67
C ARG A 161 16.91 16.77 -13.09
N ASP A 162 17.31 15.99 -14.10
CA ASP A 162 17.18 16.40 -15.49
C ASP A 162 15.71 16.31 -15.92
N SER A 163 15.02 15.24 -15.52
CA SER A 163 13.59 15.05 -15.78
C SER A 163 12.66 15.84 -14.84
N TYR A 164 13.12 16.13 -13.62
CA TYR A 164 12.30 16.70 -12.53
C TYR A 164 13.06 17.76 -11.70
N PRO A 165 13.45 18.89 -12.31
CA PRO A 165 14.27 19.91 -11.65
C PRO A 165 13.56 20.63 -10.49
N ASN A 166 12.23 20.55 -10.41
CA ASN A 166 11.44 21.18 -9.35
C ASN A 166 11.24 20.29 -8.11
N ILE A 167 11.78 19.06 -8.11
CA ILE A 167 11.75 18.17 -6.94
C ILE A 167 13.07 18.27 -6.19
N GLU A 168 12.97 18.63 -4.91
CA GLU A 168 14.09 18.64 -3.98
C GLU A 168 13.91 17.54 -2.93
N PHE A 169 15.01 16.88 -2.59
CA PHE A 169 15.08 15.90 -1.50
C PHE A 169 16.02 16.42 -0.42
N ILE A 170 15.55 16.43 0.82
CA ILE A 170 16.38 16.75 1.98
C ILE A 170 16.30 15.65 3.05
N THR A 171 17.45 15.40 3.68
CA THR A 171 17.53 14.55 4.86
C THR A 171 17.06 15.33 6.09
N GLY A 172 16.09 14.78 6.82
CA GLY A 172 15.56 15.34 8.06
C GLY A 172 14.28 14.66 8.53
N THR A 173 13.84 14.99 9.73
CA THR A 173 12.55 14.52 10.28
C THR A 173 11.63 15.72 10.47
N VAL A 174 10.44 15.68 9.87
CA VAL A 174 9.40 16.69 10.16
C VAL A 174 8.92 16.46 11.61
N THR A 175 9.06 17.47 12.45
CA THR A 175 8.73 17.39 13.87
C THR A 175 7.47 18.17 14.25
N ASP A 176 7.08 19.16 13.46
CA ASP A 176 5.88 19.97 13.66
C ASP A 176 5.44 20.72 12.39
N VAL A 177 4.31 21.43 12.47
CA VAL A 177 3.79 22.35 11.44
C VAL A 177 3.54 23.74 12.04
N LYS A 178 3.46 24.77 11.20
CA LYS A 178 3.13 26.14 11.60
C LYS A 178 1.79 26.55 11.00
N LEU A 179 0.95 27.19 11.80
CA LEU A 179 -0.26 27.85 11.30
C LEU A 179 0.14 29.07 10.46
N ASP A 180 -0.67 29.40 9.46
CA ASP A 180 -0.59 30.70 8.83
C ASP A 180 -1.17 31.76 9.80
N PRO A 181 -0.40 32.80 10.18
CA PRO A 181 -0.88 33.84 11.10
C PRO A 181 -2.00 34.71 10.51
N ALA A 182 -2.14 34.77 9.19
CA ALA A 182 -3.21 35.48 8.51
C ALA A 182 -4.45 34.61 8.29
N ASP A 183 -4.27 33.30 8.13
CA ASP A 183 -5.35 32.33 7.92
C ASP A 183 -5.13 31.05 8.73
N HIS A 184 -5.73 30.99 9.93
CA HIS A 184 -5.63 29.82 10.82
C HIS A 184 -6.31 28.56 10.25
N SER A 185 -6.96 28.63 9.07
CA SER A 185 -7.42 27.45 8.35
C SER A 185 -6.33 26.81 7.49
N GLN A 186 -5.13 27.38 7.44
CA GLN A 186 -4.00 26.92 6.62
C GLN A 186 -2.72 26.71 7.44
N LEU A 187 -1.87 25.84 6.91
CA LEU A 187 -0.49 25.71 7.35
C LEU A 187 0.41 26.60 6.49
N SER A 188 1.33 27.32 7.10
CA SER A 188 2.31 28.18 6.40
C SER A 188 3.65 27.49 6.17
N ALA A 189 4.03 26.58 7.06
CA ALA A 189 5.33 25.90 7.02
C ALA A 189 5.34 24.55 7.75
N VAL A 190 6.37 23.75 7.45
CA VAL A 190 6.75 22.58 8.26
C VAL A 190 8.04 22.85 9.02
N VAL A 191 8.17 22.25 10.20
CA VAL A 191 9.36 22.33 11.05
C VAL A 191 10.15 21.03 10.91
N VAL A 192 11.38 21.10 10.41
CA VAL A 192 12.23 19.96 10.11
C VAL A 192 13.46 19.95 11.02
N ARG A 193 13.70 18.83 11.69
CA ARG A 193 14.93 18.56 12.41
C ARG A 193 15.94 17.91 11.48
N ARG A 194 17.09 18.56 11.30
CA ARG A 194 18.24 18.11 10.51
C ARG A 194 19.46 18.01 11.42
N GLU A 195 20.56 17.47 10.89
CA GLU A 195 21.85 17.46 11.58
C GLU A 195 22.34 18.89 11.88
N SER A 196 22.07 19.83 10.97
CA SER A 196 22.39 21.26 11.12
C SER A 196 21.46 22.02 12.08
N GLY A 197 20.53 21.33 12.74
CA GLY A 197 19.53 21.94 13.63
C GLY A 197 18.11 21.95 13.07
N VAL A 198 17.25 22.76 13.69
CA VAL A 198 15.84 22.90 13.33
C VAL A 198 15.67 23.99 12.29
N GLN A 199 14.97 23.70 11.20
CA GLN A 199 14.70 24.63 10.09
C GLN A 199 13.22 24.61 9.74
N GLU A 200 12.71 25.75 9.27
CA GLU A 200 11.33 25.90 8.81
C GLU A 200 11.31 25.99 7.29
N PHE A 201 10.35 25.30 6.66
CA PHE A 201 10.17 25.30 5.21
C PHE A 201 8.73 25.70 4.89
N ALA A 202 8.57 26.79 4.14
CA ALA A 202 7.26 27.27 3.70
C ALA A 202 6.53 26.18 2.89
N ALA A 203 5.24 26.02 3.12
CA ALA A 203 4.43 24.95 2.54
C ALA A 203 3.09 25.48 2.03
N ALA A 204 2.86 25.38 0.73
CA ALA A 204 1.57 25.59 0.10
C ALA A 204 0.65 24.35 0.25
N LEU A 205 1.25 23.17 0.40
CA LEU A 205 0.57 21.90 0.70
C LEU A 205 1.47 21.09 1.62
N VAL A 206 0.88 20.43 2.62
CA VAL A 206 1.58 19.46 3.49
C VAL A 206 0.98 18.07 3.28
N ALA A 207 1.81 17.08 2.97
CA ALA A 207 1.44 15.69 2.78
C ALA A 207 2.10 14.77 3.82
N ASP A 208 1.32 14.28 4.79
CA ASP A 208 1.75 13.37 5.85
C ASP A 208 1.92 11.93 5.32
N CYS A 209 3.17 11.51 5.15
CA CYS A 209 3.58 10.20 4.62
C CYS A 209 4.67 9.46 5.45
N PRO A 210 4.81 9.63 6.79
CA PRO A 210 5.84 8.95 7.59
C PRO A 210 5.45 7.50 7.95
N GLY A 211 4.40 6.98 7.33
CA GLY A 211 3.92 5.63 7.48
C GLY A 211 3.13 5.39 8.77
N PRO A 212 3.26 4.21 9.42
CA PRO A 212 2.48 3.86 10.62
C PRO A 212 2.69 4.80 11.82
N THR A 213 3.74 5.62 11.80
CA THR A 213 4.03 6.63 12.84
C THR A 213 2.97 7.74 12.89
N ARG A 214 2.32 8.05 11.76
CA ARG A 214 1.21 9.03 11.63
C ARG A 214 1.52 10.35 12.32
N ALA A 215 2.72 10.86 12.09
CA ALA A 215 3.22 12.02 12.81
C ALA A 215 2.32 13.25 12.61
N GLY A 216 1.67 13.38 11.44
CA GLY A 216 0.67 14.41 11.15
C GLY A 216 -0.42 14.56 12.20
N MET A 217 -0.94 13.47 12.77
CA MET A 217 -1.94 13.54 13.84
C MET A 217 -1.43 14.33 15.05
N LYS A 218 -0.18 14.12 15.44
CA LYS A 218 0.43 14.79 16.59
C LYS A 218 0.70 16.26 16.28
N TRP A 219 1.11 16.60 15.06
CA TRP A 219 1.33 17.98 14.66
C TRP A 219 0.01 18.76 14.64
N LEU A 220 -1.05 18.16 14.08
CA LEU A 220 -2.39 18.76 14.07
C LEU A 220 -2.91 18.99 15.48
N GLU A 221 -2.81 17.98 16.35
CA GLU A 221 -3.25 18.07 17.75
C GLU A 221 -2.54 19.19 18.51
N ARG A 222 -1.21 19.29 18.44
CA ARG A 222 -0.43 20.34 19.11
C ARG A 222 -0.81 21.75 18.67
N ASN A 223 -1.26 21.89 17.43
CA ASN A 223 -1.63 23.17 16.83
C ASN A 223 -3.16 23.44 16.91
N GLY A 224 -3.91 22.65 17.69
CA GLY A 224 -5.34 22.86 17.95
C GLY A 224 -6.27 22.45 16.81
N TYR A 225 -5.76 21.78 15.78
CA TYR A 225 -6.58 21.25 14.69
C TYR A 225 -7.28 19.96 15.09
N GLY A 226 -8.36 19.63 14.37
CA GLY A 226 -9.12 18.40 14.62
C GLY A 226 -10.10 18.49 15.79
N TYR A 227 -10.19 19.64 16.46
CA TYR A 227 -11.13 19.92 17.56
C TYR A 227 -12.05 21.09 17.23
N SER A 228 -13.28 21.07 17.75
CA SER A 228 -14.28 22.12 17.58
C SER A 228 -15.22 22.16 18.81
N PRO A 229 -15.74 23.33 19.22
CA PRO A 229 -16.74 23.41 20.29
C PRO A 229 -18.02 22.61 19.99
N THR A 230 -18.36 22.46 18.70
CA THR A 230 -19.54 21.74 18.24
C THR A 230 -19.20 20.84 17.07
N TYR A 231 -19.67 19.60 17.09
CA TYR A 231 -19.42 18.63 16.02
C TYR A 231 -20.68 18.46 15.17
N PRO A 232 -20.64 18.76 13.85
CA PRO A 232 -21.71 18.40 12.95
C PRO A 232 -21.97 16.89 12.95
N ALA A 233 -23.19 16.49 12.58
CA ALA A 233 -23.55 15.07 12.49
C ALA A 233 -22.54 14.28 11.64
N GLY A 234 -22.03 13.18 12.20
CA GLY A 234 -21.04 12.32 11.56
C GLY A 234 -19.59 12.80 11.64
N LYS A 235 -19.32 14.03 12.10
CA LYS A 235 -17.96 14.51 12.37
C LYS A 235 -17.48 14.06 13.76
N LEU A 236 -16.17 13.96 13.92
CA LEU A 236 -15.51 13.44 15.12
C LEU A 236 -14.29 14.30 15.48
N PRO A 237 -13.91 14.38 16.76
CA PRO A 237 -12.63 14.94 17.19
C PRO A 237 -11.46 14.07 16.70
N LEU A 238 -10.27 14.68 16.64
CA LEU A 238 -9.04 14.07 16.11
C LEU A 238 -8.72 12.73 16.77
N ASP A 239 -8.75 12.68 18.09
CA ASP A 239 -8.48 11.50 18.91
C ASP A 239 -9.44 10.31 18.67
N GLN A 240 -10.64 10.57 18.14
CA GLN A 240 -11.65 9.56 17.81
C GLN A 240 -11.66 9.13 16.33
N LEU A 241 -10.80 9.71 15.49
CA LEU A 241 -10.75 9.36 14.07
C LEU A 241 -10.18 7.97 13.83
N LYS A 242 -9.22 7.56 14.67
CA LYS A 242 -8.54 6.27 14.56
C LYS A 242 -9.45 5.15 15.05
N ILE A 243 -9.67 4.17 14.19
CA ILE A 243 -10.21 2.86 14.57
C ILE A 243 -9.12 1.81 14.40
N SER A 244 -9.20 0.76 15.21
CA SER A 244 -8.29 -0.38 15.19
C SER A 244 -9.08 -1.67 15.23
N PHE A 245 -8.59 -2.67 14.49
CA PHE A 245 -9.10 -4.02 14.51
C PHE A 245 -7.90 -4.95 14.73
N ASP A 246 -7.86 -5.60 15.88
CA ASP A 246 -6.86 -6.62 16.19
C ASP A 246 -7.42 -7.98 15.80
N GLN A 247 -6.94 -8.53 14.69
CA GLN A 247 -7.34 -9.85 14.20
C GLN A 247 -6.81 -10.98 15.08
N LYS A 248 -5.89 -10.67 16.02
CA LYS A 248 -5.18 -11.64 16.83
C LYS A 248 -4.65 -12.77 15.95
N LEU A 249 -3.76 -12.39 15.04
CA LEU A 249 -3.21 -13.28 14.03
C LEU A 249 -1.75 -13.64 14.37
N PRO A 250 -1.54 -14.68 15.19
CA PRO A 250 -0.24 -15.29 15.39
C PRO A 250 0.11 -16.25 14.23
N TYR A 251 1.27 -16.05 13.60
CA TYR A 251 1.88 -16.97 12.62
C TYR A 251 3.22 -17.53 13.08
N ALA A 252 3.50 -18.79 12.75
CA ALA A 252 4.87 -19.28 12.66
C ALA A 252 5.30 -19.32 11.19
N PHE A 253 6.56 -18.96 10.99
CA PHE A 253 7.26 -19.09 9.73
C PHE A 253 8.48 -19.97 9.97
N MET A 254 8.65 -21.01 9.15
CA MET A 254 9.85 -21.85 9.15
C MET A 254 10.47 -21.83 7.77
N MET A 255 11.73 -21.42 7.71
CA MET A 255 12.49 -21.27 6.47
C MET A 255 13.67 -22.22 6.48
N PHE A 256 13.73 -23.08 5.46
CA PHE A 256 14.76 -24.10 5.34
C PHE A 256 15.69 -23.78 4.17
N HIS A 257 16.97 -24.06 4.35
CA HIS A 257 17.93 -23.96 3.26
C HIS A 257 18.01 -25.30 2.53
N ILE A 258 17.49 -25.35 1.31
CA ILE A 258 17.48 -26.55 0.49
C ILE A 258 18.51 -26.44 -0.63
N ASN A 259 19.38 -27.45 -0.70
CA ASN A 259 20.27 -27.65 -1.84
C ASN A 259 19.53 -28.39 -2.99
N PRO A 260 20.03 -28.32 -4.24
CA PRO A 260 19.37 -28.96 -5.38
C PRO A 260 19.17 -30.48 -5.23
N ALA A 261 20.10 -31.18 -4.59
CA ALA A 261 19.99 -32.63 -4.40
C ALA A 261 18.84 -33.00 -3.46
N PHE A 262 18.68 -32.27 -2.36
CA PHE A 262 17.56 -32.43 -1.43
C PHE A 262 16.23 -32.09 -2.10
N HIS A 263 16.17 -30.97 -2.84
CA HIS A 263 14.96 -30.57 -3.57
C HIS A 263 14.45 -31.66 -4.52
N ASN A 264 15.34 -32.30 -5.27
CA ASN A 264 14.98 -33.34 -6.22
C ASN A 264 14.43 -34.63 -5.57
N ARG A 265 14.66 -34.83 -4.27
CA ARG A 265 14.11 -35.93 -3.48
C ARG A 265 12.73 -35.61 -2.90
N LEU A 266 12.31 -34.34 -2.87
CA LEU A 266 11.02 -33.97 -2.31
C LEU A 266 9.88 -34.56 -3.17
N PRO A 267 8.82 -35.09 -2.54
CA PRO A 267 7.76 -35.83 -3.21
C PRO A 267 6.74 -34.91 -3.89
N PHE A 268 7.19 -33.85 -4.55
CA PHE A 268 6.30 -32.96 -5.30
C PHE A 268 5.66 -33.73 -6.48
N PRO A 269 4.34 -33.57 -6.72
CA PRO A 269 3.67 -34.04 -7.93
C PRO A 269 4.42 -33.60 -9.21
N GLU A 270 4.45 -34.45 -10.25
CA GLU A 270 5.17 -34.16 -11.51
C GLU A 270 4.70 -32.86 -12.19
N ASP A 271 3.41 -32.54 -12.12
CA ASP A 271 2.84 -31.29 -12.63
C ASP A 271 3.28 -30.05 -11.83
N LEU A 272 3.82 -30.27 -10.62
CA LEU A 272 4.44 -29.25 -9.79
C LEU A 272 5.98 -29.27 -9.86
N LYS A 273 6.59 -30.32 -10.40
CA LYS A 273 8.04 -30.39 -10.63
C LYS A 273 8.43 -29.45 -11.77
N GLY A 274 9.10 -28.35 -11.44
CA GLY A 274 9.46 -27.31 -12.39
C GLY A 274 8.39 -26.23 -12.57
N ALA A 275 7.21 -26.37 -11.97
CA ALA A 275 6.46 -25.19 -11.57
C ALA A 275 7.38 -24.35 -10.67
N LYS A 276 7.21 -23.03 -10.64
CA LYS A 276 7.61 -22.23 -9.48
C LYS A 276 6.40 -22.30 -8.53
N PRO A 277 6.22 -23.34 -7.67
CA PRO A 277 4.95 -23.57 -7.01
C PRO A 277 4.52 -22.45 -6.06
N ILE A 278 3.32 -22.65 -5.53
CA ILE A 278 2.46 -21.82 -4.68
C ILE A 278 3.09 -21.47 -3.29
N TYR A 279 4.31 -21.94 -3.04
CA TYR A 279 5.18 -21.49 -1.94
C TYR A 279 5.92 -20.24 -2.42
N SER A 280 5.94 -19.14 -1.67
CA SER A 280 6.64 -17.94 -2.11
C SER A 280 8.14 -18.21 -2.32
N PHE A 281 8.55 -18.53 -3.55
CA PHE A 281 9.95 -18.56 -3.95
C PHE A 281 10.46 -17.13 -3.93
N LEU A 282 11.41 -16.88 -3.04
CA LEU A 282 12.34 -15.79 -3.26
C LEU A 282 13.58 -16.42 -3.90
N GLU A 283 13.88 -15.97 -5.11
CA GLU A 283 15.18 -16.20 -5.72
C GLU A 283 16.22 -15.49 -4.82
N ASP A 284 17.02 -16.26 -4.07
CA ASP A 284 18.41 -15.85 -3.84
C ASP A 284 19.08 -15.98 -5.22
N GLY A 285 19.91 -15.01 -5.60
CA GLY A 285 20.34 -14.81 -6.99
C GLY A 285 20.75 -16.10 -7.70
N VAL A 286 20.56 -16.12 -9.03
CA VAL A 286 20.79 -17.27 -9.93
C VAL A 286 22.12 -17.99 -9.67
N ASP A 287 23.12 -17.26 -9.15
CA ASP A 287 24.48 -17.74 -8.88
C ASP A 287 24.65 -18.51 -7.56
N LYS A 288 23.65 -18.50 -6.64
CA LYS A 288 23.77 -19.15 -5.32
C LYS A 288 22.96 -20.43 -5.15
N GLY A 289 22.08 -20.77 -6.09
CA GLY A 289 21.38 -22.06 -6.14
C GLY A 289 20.58 -22.45 -4.90
N ARG A 290 20.17 -21.48 -4.07
CA ARG A 290 19.45 -21.76 -2.82
C ARG A 290 17.96 -21.86 -3.09
N ILE A 291 17.39 -23.02 -2.75
CA ILE A 291 15.95 -23.22 -2.73
C ILE A 291 15.51 -22.98 -1.29
N ILE A 292 14.50 -22.14 -1.10
CA ILE A 292 13.96 -21.86 0.22
C ILE A 292 12.55 -22.46 0.26
N VAL A 293 12.35 -23.47 1.11
CA VAL A 293 10.99 -23.91 1.45
C VAL A 293 10.53 -23.12 2.65
N ILE A 294 9.30 -22.62 2.54
CA ILE A 294 8.68 -21.83 3.58
C ILE A 294 7.37 -22.47 3.98
N VAL A 295 7.27 -22.83 5.26
CA VAL A 295 6.02 -23.33 5.83
C VAL A 295 5.35 -22.24 6.65
N PHE A 296 4.11 -21.92 6.28
CA PHE A 296 3.27 -20.95 6.96
C PHE A 296 2.13 -21.63 7.69
N VAL A 297 2.03 -21.32 8.97
CA VAL A 297 0.95 -21.81 9.81
C VAL A 297 0.53 -20.71 10.75
N GLY A 298 -0.77 -20.41 10.73
CA GLY A 298 -1.39 -19.45 11.62
C GLY A 298 -2.86 -19.75 11.77
N HIS A 299 -3.48 -19.09 12.73
CA HIS A 299 -4.91 -19.17 13.00
C HIS A 299 -5.38 -17.81 13.50
N TYR A 300 -6.68 -17.57 13.37
CA TYR A 300 -7.32 -16.42 14.00
C TYR A 300 -7.57 -16.68 15.49
N GLY A 301 -7.37 -15.66 16.30
CA GLY A 301 -7.65 -15.69 17.73
C GLY A 301 -6.46 -16.11 18.60
N THR A 302 -6.77 -16.56 19.81
CA THR A 302 -5.77 -16.93 20.84
C THR A 302 -5.82 -18.41 21.18
N ILE A 303 -6.41 -19.22 20.30
CA ILE A 303 -6.86 -20.58 20.63
C ILE A 303 -5.72 -21.60 20.47
N ARG A 304 -4.74 -21.36 19.60
CA ARG A 304 -3.61 -22.28 19.39
C ARG A 304 -2.28 -21.58 19.64
N SER A 305 -1.28 -22.35 20.06
CA SER A 305 0.10 -21.89 20.01
C SER A 305 0.63 -22.02 18.58
N GLN A 306 1.51 -21.09 18.19
CA GLN A 306 2.31 -21.21 16.98
C GLN A 306 3.30 -22.35 17.14
N PRO A 307 3.48 -23.23 16.14
CA PRO A 307 4.50 -24.26 16.22
C PRO A 307 5.90 -23.65 16.15
N LYS A 308 6.78 -24.13 17.02
CA LYS A 308 8.13 -23.59 17.20
C LYS A 308 9.23 -24.46 16.60
N ASN A 309 8.89 -25.66 16.18
CA ASN A 309 9.78 -26.66 15.60
C ASN A 309 8.98 -27.59 14.66
N LEU A 310 9.67 -28.48 13.97
CA LEU A 310 9.06 -29.33 12.95
C LEU A 310 8.06 -30.33 13.54
N ALA A 311 8.33 -30.86 14.74
CA ALA A 311 7.40 -31.75 15.43
C ALA A 311 6.06 -31.06 15.75
N GLU A 312 6.11 -29.87 16.35
CA GLU A 312 4.91 -29.06 16.60
C GLU A 312 4.21 -28.67 15.30
N LEU A 313 4.95 -28.42 14.21
CA LEU A 313 4.38 -28.12 12.91
C LEU A 313 3.62 -29.34 12.34
N LYS A 314 4.19 -30.54 12.43
CA LYS A 314 3.52 -31.80 12.02
C LYS A 314 2.20 -31.98 12.79
N ASP A 315 2.24 -31.82 14.11
CA ASP A 315 1.06 -31.92 14.96
C ASP A 315 0.02 -30.84 14.62
N TYR A 316 0.48 -29.62 14.40
CA TYR A 316 -0.37 -28.50 14.01
C TYR A 316 -1.10 -28.79 12.70
N VAL A 317 -0.38 -29.20 11.65
CA VAL A 317 -0.93 -29.48 10.31
C VAL A 317 -1.89 -30.68 10.36
N ARG A 318 -1.57 -31.74 11.11
CA ARG A 318 -2.47 -32.88 11.32
C ARG A 318 -3.75 -32.50 12.08
N GLY A 319 -3.66 -31.54 12.99
CA GLY A 319 -4.79 -31.01 13.75
C GLY A 319 -5.61 -29.94 13.01
N LEU A 320 -5.35 -29.65 11.74
CA LEU A 320 -6.15 -28.71 10.95
C LEU A 320 -7.47 -29.33 10.50
N TYR A 321 -8.56 -28.61 10.78
CA TYR A 321 -9.84 -28.91 10.14
C TYR A 321 -9.80 -28.37 8.71
N THR A 322 -9.94 -29.25 7.73
CA THR A 322 -9.86 -28.89 6.30
C THR A 322 -11.11 -29.36 5.56
N VAL A 323 -11.60 -28.52 4.63
CA VAL A 323 -12.76 -28.87 3.77
C VAL A 323 -12.36 -29.95 2.77
N GLN A 324 -11.12 -29.90 2.29
CA GLN A 324 -10.49 -30.94 1.49
C GLN A 324 -9.29 -31.47 2.26
N PRO A 325 -9.09 -32.79 2.34
CA PRO A 325 -7.92 -33.36 3.01
C PRO A 325 -6.63 -32.75 2.48
N ILE A 326 -5.70 -32.46 3.40
CA ILE A 326 -4.35 -32.02 3.01
C ILE A 326 -3.70 -33.15 2.20
N PRO A 327 -3.15 -32.86 1.01
CA PRO A 327 -2.51 -33.89 0.19
C PRO A 327 -1.39 -34.62 0.94
N THR A 328 -1.30 -35.94 0.78
CA THR A 328 -0.32 -36.78 1.50
C THR A 328 1.13 -36.31 1.30
N TRP A 329 1.48 -35.89 0.09
CA TRP A 329 2.83 -35.40 -0.23
C TRP A 329 3.25 -34.19 0.61
N VAL A 330 2.30 -33.39 1.14
CA VAL A 330 2.62 -32.27 2.04
C VAL A 330 3.19 -32.78 3.36
N PHE A 331 2.61 -33.85 3.91
CA PHE A 331 3.14 -34.48 5.12
C PHE A 331 4.50 -35.11 4.86
N GLU A 332 4.67 -35.77 3.71
CA GLU A 332 5.96 -36.35 3.32
C GLU A 332 7.04 -35.26 3.11
N VAL A 333 6.69 -34.08 2.58
CA VAL A 333 7.61 -32.94 2.52
C VAL A 333 8.01 -32.52 3.94
N ILE A 334 7.05 -32.35 4.85
CA ILE A 334 7.34 -31.97 6.24
C ILE A 334 8.20 -33.04 6.93
N ASP A 335 7.96 -34.32 6.66
CA ASP A 335 8.78 -35.41 7.19
C ASP A 335 10.22 -35.37 6.63
N ASN A 336 10.41 -35.11 5.34
CA ASN A 336 11.74 -34.96 4.74
C ASN A 336 12.51 -33.75 5.29
N LEU A 337 11.82 -32.64 5.64
CA LEU A 337 12.45 -31.45 6.20
C LEU A 337 13.17 -31.71 7.54
N GLU A 338 12.89 -32.83 8.21
CA GLU A 338 13.54 -33.25 9.45
C GLU A 338 15.04 -33.48 9.26
N GLU A 339 15.46 -33.93 8.07
CA GLU A 339 16.88 -34.10 7.71
C GLU A 339 17.66 -32.78 7.75
N ILE A 340 16.97 -31.64 7.57
CA ILE A 340 17.58 -30.31 7.49
C ILE A 340 16.98 -29.34 8.51
N GLU A 341 16.42 -29.85 9.61
CA GLU A 341 15.79 -29.00 10.65
C GLU A 341 16.80 -28.07 11.32
N ASP A 342 18.07 -28.46 11.40
CA ASP A 342 19.18 -27.63 11.90
C ASP A 342 19.42 -26.38 11.04
N SER A 343 19.03 -26.41 9.76
CA SER A 343 19.07 -25.26 8.86
C SER A 343 17.86 -24.32 9.03
N ALA A 344 16.86 -24.72 9.82
CA ALA A 344 15.60 -24.01 9.91
C ALA A 344 15.74 -22.68 10.66
N MET A 345 15.33 -21.60 10.02
CA MET A 345 15.04 -20.34 10.69
C MET A 345 13.55 -20.29 11.04
N VAL A 346 13.25 -20.30 12.34
CA VAL A 346 11.88 -20.16 12.86
C VAL A 346 11.63 -18.73 13.30
N SER A 347 10.52 -18.14 12.86
CA SER A 347 10.07 -16.82 13.28
C SER A 347 8.62 -16.89 13.76
N LEU A 348 8.40 -16.47 15.00
CA LEU A 348 7.08 -16.38 15.63
C LEU A 348 6.63 -14.94 15.58
N LEU A 349 5.53 -14.69 14.88
CA LEU A 349 5.15 -13.34 14.48
C LEU A 349 3.71 -13.07 14.89
N LYS A 350 3.49 -11.93 15.52
CA LYS A 350 2.15 -11.43 15.79
C LYS A 350 1.88 -10.27 14.85
N VAL A 351 0.84 -10.39 14.02
CA VAL A 351 0.44 -9.28 13.16
C VAL A 351 -0.10 -8.15 14.02
N ALA A 352 0.38 -6.93 13.75
CA ALA A 352 -0.08 -5.74 14.43
C ALA A 352 -1.56 -5.46 14.07
N PRO A 353 -2.33 -4.80 14.95
CA PRO A 353 -3.70 -4.42 14.63
C PRO A 353 -3.78 -3.55 13.38
N THR A 354 -4.68 -3.92 12.47
CA THR A 354 -5.06 -3.07 11.34
C THR A 354 -5.71 -1.80 11.86
N THR A 355 -5.35 -0.67 11.29
CA THR A 355 -5.81 0.63 11.79
C THR A 355 -6.17 1.57 10.65
N TYR A 356 -7.22 2.36 10.84
CA TYR A 356 -7.73 3.31 9.87
C TYR A 356 -8.05 4.65 10.52
N ILE A 357 -7.48 5.74 10.02
CA ILE A 357 -7.78 7.11 10.43
C ILE A 357 -8.78 7.71 9.45
N ARG A 358 -9.98 8.01 9.97
CA ARG A 358 -11.12 8.47 9.18
C ARG A 358 -11.11 9.98 9.00
N TYR A 359 -10.07 10.54 8.36
CA TYR A 359 -9.92 11.99 8.18
C TYR A 359 -11.12 12.67 7.49
N HIS A 360 -11.89 11.95 6.66
CA HIS A 360 -13.15 12.46 6.10
C HIS A 360 -14.20 12.85 7.16
N ARG A 361 -14.11 12.27 8.37
CA ARG A 361 -14.93 12.60 9.55
C ARG A 361 -14.31 13.67 10.45
N ALA A 362 -13.09 14.12 10.18
CA ALA A 362 -12.47 15.18 10.97
C ALA A 362 -13.23 16.51 10.80
N THR A 363 -13.17 17.33 11.84
CA THR A 363 -13.52 18.75 11.81
C THR A 363 -12.25 19.59 11.88
N ASN A 364 -12.30 20.86 11.48
CA ASN A 364 -11.21 21.82 11.64
C ASN A 364 -9.83 21.25 11.24
N LEU A 365 -9.74 20.67 10.04
CA LEU A 365 -8.44 20.31 9.45
C LEU A 365 -7.93 21.49 8.62
N PRO A 366 -6.60 21.72 8.55
CA PRO A 366 -6.06 22.72 7.67
C PRO A 366 -6.45 22.40 6.22
N SER A 367 -6.81 23.42 5.45
CA SER A 367 -7.32 23.30 4.09
C SER A 367 -6.25 22.84 3.09
N ASN A 368 -4.97 22.96 3.42
CA ASN A 368 -3.83 22.53 2.63
C ASN A 368 -3.04 21.36 3.26
N TRP A 369 -3.74 20.45 3.95
CA TRP A 369 -3.13 19.30 4.61
C TRP A 369 -3.75 17.97 4.15
N THR A 370 -2.88 17.01 3.84
CA THR A 370 -3.29 15.69 3.35
C THR A 370 -2.49 14.60 4.07
N ALA A 371 -3.03 13.38 4.10
CA ALA A 371 -2.33 12.20 4.58
C ALA A 371 -2.52 11.07 3.57
N LEU A 372 -1.46 10.29 3.34
CA LEU A 372 -1.46 9.23 2.33
C LEU A 372 -0.86 7.94 2.88
N GLY A 373 -1.24 6.82 2.27
CA GLY A 373 -0.68 5.51 2.60
C GLY A 373 -0.95 5.06 4.04
N ASP A 374 0.09 4.58 4.70
CA ASP A 374 0.04 4.09 6.09
C ASP A 374 -0.25 5.17 7.13
N SER A 375 -0.10 6.44 6.77
CA SER A 375 -0.57 7.56 7.58
C SER A 375 -2.09 7.61 7.69
N VAL A 376 -2.80 6.96 6.77
CA VAL A 376 -4.27 6.87 6.75
C VAL A 376 -4.73 5.48 7.16
N MET A 377 -4.20 4.45 6.51
CA MET A 377 -4.63 3.08 6.73
C MET A 377 -3.43 2.15 6.70
N THR A 378 -3.23 1.45 7.80
CA THR A 378 -2.33 0.30 7.89
C THR A 378 -3.25 -0.91 7.84
N PRO A 379 -3.44 -1.56 6.67
CA PRO A 379 -4.27 -2.75 6.54
C PRO A 379 -3.67 -3.91 7.35
N LEU A 380 -4.08 -5.15 7.10
CA LEU A 380 -3.40 -6.30 7.70
C LEU A 380 -1.98 -6.42 7.11
N GLU A 381 -1.06 -5.59 7.62
CA GLU A 381 0.36 -5.64 7.31
C GLU A 381 0.93 -6.74 8.23
N SER A 382 0.78 -8.00 7.83
CA SER A 382 1.69 -9.00 8.36
C SER A 382 3.04 -8.70 7.72
N ASP A 383 3.99 -8.22 8.52
CA ASP A 383 5.40 -8.08 8.15
C ASP A 383 6.04 -9.41 7.68
N VAL A 384 5.27 -10.50 7.62
CA VAL A 384 5.64 -11.75 6.97
C VAL A 384 4.41 -12.35 6.22
N LEU A 385 4.39 -12.14 4.90
CA LEU A 385 3.78 -12.98 3.86
C LEU A 385 2.27 -13.01 3.56
N ILE A 386 1.40 -12.26 4.22
CA ILE A 386 0.09 -11.94 3.62
C ILE A 386 0.09 -10.49 3.17
N LEU A 387 1.17 -10.13 2.47
CA LEU A 387 1.22 -8.89 1.70
C LEU A 387 0.43 -9.10 0.43
N THR A 388 -0.84 -8.73 0.50
CA THR A 388 -1.46 -8.20 -0.71
C THR A 388 -0.61 -7.02 -1.19
N SER A 389 -0.60 -6.78 -2.49
CA SER A 389 -0.06 -5.56 -3.12
C SER A 389 -0.75 -4.26 -2.64
N GLU A 390 -1.52 -4.29 -1.55
CA GLU A 390 -2.27 -3.17 -1.01
C GLU A 390 -1.38 -2.03 -0.53
N ASP A 391 -0.13 -2.26 -0.12
CA ASP A 391 0.74 -1.16 0.35
C ASP A 391 1.02 -0.13 -0.74
N CYS A 392 1.36 -0.60 -1.94
CA CYS A 392 1.50 0.28 -3.07
C CYS A 392 0.12 0.76 -3.53
N THR A 393 -0.84 -0.17 -3.62
CA THR A 393 -2.18 0.14 -4.15
C THR A 393 -2.91 1.23 -3.35
N LYS A 394 -2.82 1.23 -2.02
CA LYS A 394 -3.48 2.21 -1.14
C LYS A 394 -2.92 3.62 -1.35
N VAL A 395 -1.62 3.73 -1.55
CA VAL A 395 -0.99 5.02 -1.84
C VAL A 395 -1.26 5.41 -3.29
N PHE A 396 -1.24 4.50 -4.26
CA PHE A 396 -1.70 4.78 -5.63
C PHE A 396 -3.12 5.34 -5.64
N ARG A 397 -4.05 4.75 -4.88
CA ARG A 397 -5.42 5.26 -4.73
C ARG A 397 -5.44 6.64 -4.06
N SER A 398 -4.62 6.86 -3.05
CA SER A 398 -4.49 8.17 -2.38
C SER A 398 -3.91 9.22 -3.32
N ALA A 399 -2.90 8.87 -4.12
CA ALA A 399 -2.29 9.72 -5.13
C ALA A 399 -3.30 10.08 -6.23
N LEU A 400 -4.05 9.10 -6.74
CA LEU A 400 -5.13 9.33 -7.70
C LEU A 400 -6.22 10.24 -7.15
N ALA A 401 -6.61 10.05 -5.88
CA ALA A 401 -7.56 10.93 -5.20
C ALA A 401 -7.01 12.36 -5.11
N LEU A 402 -5.74 12.51 -4.74
CA LEU A 402 -5.06 13.80 -4.66
C LEU A 402 -5.01 14.49 -6.03
N HIS A 403 -4.61 13.75 -7.06
CA HIS A 403 -4.49 14.22 -8.45
C HIS A 403 -5.82 14.76 -8.96
N LYS A 404 -6.87 13.96 -8.80
CA LYS A 404 -8.23 14.32 -9.20
C LYS A 404 -8.73 15.59 -8.51
N VAL A 405 -8.47 15.72 -7.20
CA VAL A 405 -8.89 16.91 -6.45
C VAL A 405 -8.05 18.13 -6.81
N LEU A 406 -6.76 17.98 -7.10
CA LEU A 406 -5.88 19.06 -7.56
C LEU A 406 -6.27 19.56 -8.96
N LEU A 407 -6.65 18.67 -9.89
CA LEU A 407 -7.21 19.04 -11.18
C LEU A 407 -8.56 19.77 -11.02
N GLY A 408 -9.45 19.25 -10.16
CA GLY A 408 -10.73 19.89 -9.88
C GLY A 408 -10.60 21.26 -9.20
N ALA A 409 -9.53 21.48 -8.42
CA ALA A 409 -9.21 22.77 -7.80
C ALA A 409 -8.73 23.80 -8.83
N GLN A 410 -7.92 23.38 -9.82
CA GLN A 410 -7.41 24.25 -10.89
C GLN A 410 -8.53 25.01 -11.60
N ALA A 411 -9.61 24.29 -11.93
CA ALA A 411 -10.78 24.84 -12.62
C ALA A 411 -11.54 25.92 -11.80
N LYS A 412 -11.27 26.05 -10.49
CA LYS A 412 -12.02 26.92 -9.58
C LYS A 412 -11.20 28.04 -8.96
N SER A 413 -9.95 27.77 -8.58
CA SER A 413 -9.12 28.69 -7.80
C SER A 413 -7.79 29.06 -8.47
N GLY A 414 -7.52 28.56 -9.69
CA GLY A 414 -6.29 28.84 -10.41
C GLY A 414 -5.05 28.31 -9.67
N ASN A 415 -4.20 29.24 -9.21
CA ASN A 415 -2.86 28.96 -8.68
C ASN A 415 -2.81 28.85 -7.15
N THR A 416 -3.96 28.79 -6.47
CA THR A 416 -4.06 28.55 -5.01
C THR A 416 -4.98 27.37 -4.73
N LEU A 417 -4.80 26.74 -3.56
CA LEU A 417 -5.70 25.69 -3.09
C LEU A 417 -7.00 26.30 -2.54
N PRO A 418 -8.17 25.71 -2.83
CA PRO A 418 -9.43 26.17 -2.26
C PRO A 418 -9.50 25.80 -0.76
N PHE A 419 -10.23 26.61 0.02
CA PHE A 419 -10.39 26.43 1.47
C PHE A 419 -10.99 25.07 1.89
N ASP A 420 -11.66 24.36 0.97
CA ASP A 420 -12.26 23.05 1.20
C ASP A 420 -11.45 21.89 0.61
N PHE A 421 -10.22 22.15 0.16
CA PHE A 421 -9.36 21.18 -0.52
C PHE A 421 -9.15 19.90 0.29
N SER A 422 -8.63 19.97 1.52
CA SER A 422 -8.43 18.79 2.37
C SER A 422 -9.73 18.01 2.59
N THR A 423 -10.85 18.71 2.77
CA THR A 423 -12.16 18.06 2.95
C THR A 423 -12.58 17.27 1.71
N LYS A 424 -12.39 17.83 0.52
CA LYS A 424 -12.64 17.13 -0.75
C LYS A 424 -11.69 15.97 -0.96
N PHE A 425 -10.40 16.16 -0.68
CA PHE A 425 -9.38 15.12 -0.76
C PHE A 425 -9.73 13.92 0.12
N PHE A 426 -9.99 14.13 1.40
CA PHE A 426 -10.29 13.02 2.31
C PHE A 426 -11.60 12.32 1.99
N ARG A 427 -12.58 13.01 1.40
CA ARG A 427 -13.79 12.37 0.88
C ARG A 427 -13.49 11.46 -0.31
N GLU A 428 -12.74 11.96 -1.29
CA GLU A 428 -12.33 11.18 -2.46
C GLU A 428 -11.46 9.97 -2.07
N GLN A 429 -10.55 10.17 -1.12
CA GLN A 429 -9.72 9.10 -0.56
C GLN A 429 -10.58 8.06 0.16
N PHE A 430 -11.55 8.48 0.98
CA PHE A 430 -12.49 7.58 1.67
C PHE A 430 -13.26 6.70 0.67
N ASP A 431 -13.83 7.31 -0.37
CA ASP A 431 -14.59 6.58 -1.40
C ASP A 431 -13.76 5.49 -2.08
N LYS A 432 -12.43 5.64 -2.12
CA LYS A 432 -11.47 4.67 -2.70
C LYS A 432 -10.89 3.68 -1.69
N SER A 433 -10.82 4.04 -0.41
CA SER A 433 -10.10 3.24 0.60
C SER A 433 -11.02 2.43 1.51
N ASP A 434 -12.25 2.89 1.77
CA ASP A 434 -13.12 2.27 2.79
C ASP A 434 -13.44 0.81 2.48
N TRP A 435 -13.65 0.46 1.20
CA TRP A 435 -13.86 -0.91 0.77
C TRP A 435 -12.72 -1.86 1.17
N SER A 436 -11.46 -1.44 1.03
CA SER A 436 -10.32 -2.26 1.49
C SER A 436 -10.39 -2.50 2.99
N TRP A 437 -10.68 -1.46 3.78
CA TRP A 437 -10.89 -1.59 5.22
C TRP A 437 -12.04 -2.54 5.58
N GLN A 438 -13.20 -2.42 4.94
CA GLN A 438 -14.35 -3.29 5.23
C GLN A 438 -14.05 -4.75 4.87
N ASN A 439 -13.37 -5.01 3.75
CA ASN A 439 -12.97 -6.37 3.39
C ASN A 439 -12.02 -6.98 4.40
N THR A 440 -11.02 -6.23 4.86
CA THR A 440 -10.08 -6.73 5.89
C THR A 440 -10.83 -7.12 7.17
N ARG A 441 -11.91 -6.40 7.52
CA ARG A 441 -12.75 -6.74 8.68
C ARG A 441 -13.59 -8.00 8.46
N ILE A 442 -14.23 -8.13 7.29
CA ILE A 442 -15.06 -9.30 6.96
C ILE A 442 -14.23 -10.58 6.98
N MET A 443 -12.96 -10.52 6.57
CA MET A 443 -12.08 -11.70 6.55
C MET A 443 -11.53 -12.08 7.92
N GLY A 444 -11.57 -11.17 8.91
CA GLY A 444 -11.12 -11.43 10.28
C GLY A 444 -12.24 -11.66 11.29
N ALA A 445 -13.51 -11.54 10.87
CA ALA A 445 -14.70 -11.85 11.66
C ALA A 445 -15.23 -13.23 11.26
#